data_AF-A0A2G9UB65-F1
#
_entry.id   AF-A0A2G9UB65-F1
#
_cell.length_a   1.000
_cell.length_b   1.000
_cell.length_c   1.000
_cell.angle_alpha   90.00
_cell.angle_beta   90.00
_cell.angle_gamma   90.00
#
_symmetry.space_group_name_H-M   'P 1'
#
loop_
_entity.id
_entity.type
_entity.pdbx_description
1 polymer ?
#
loop_
_entity_poly.entity_id
_entity_poly.type
_entity_poly.pdbx_seq_one_letter_code
_entity_poly.pdbx_strand_id
1 'polypeptide(L)'
;MPEHSTAVDMWAVGCIFAEMILRRELFPGRSVSGQIKIILTMLGAPSQKILDEIRCERTRRLIENFGDHAQRPWPEIMYCRERENSLMQVSDEMIDLISKLIVVDVEDRIDVQGALNHSYITQSISADELRAQKTCPFKVKMDMAAVETLTHQELTQALNRDVRSADCSIYAVHSGGSEGSKNSTECSSAESEEGSGTRSEFGGMSPIMTAL
;
A
#
# COMPACT_ATOMS: atom_id res chain seq x y z
N MET A 1 16.96 5.90 2.43
CA MET A 1 15.54 5.75 2.81
C MET A 1 15.47 4.87 4.04
N PRO A 2 14.73 5.20 5.11
CA PRO A 2 14.50 4.22 6.16
C PRO A 2 13.81 3.01 5.51
N GLU A 3 14.29 1.80 5.81
CA GLU A 3 13.73 0.56 5.26
C GLU A 3 12.23 0.52 5.58
N HIS A 4 11.40 0.76 4.58
CA HIS A 4 9.99 0.45 4.64
C HIS A 4 9.88 -1.06 4.63
N SER A 5 9.94 -1.64 5.83
CA SER A 5 9.74 -3.08 6.02
C SER A 5 8.32 -3.44 5.59
N THR A 6 8.17 -4.60 4.95
CA THR A 6 6.88 -5.21 4.60
C THR A 6 5.91 -5.28 5.77
N ALA A 7 6.43 -5.23 7.01
CA ALA A 7 5.62 -5.15 8.21
C ALA A 7 4.70 -3.92 8.26
N VAL A 8 5.07 -2.78 7.67
CA VAL A 8 4.19 -1.58 7.59
C VAL A 8 2.92 -1.91 6.82
N ASP A 9 3.04 -2.67 5.73
CA ASP A 9 1.90 -3.14 4.94
C ASP A 9 1.03 -4.10 5.75
N MET A 10 1.65 -4.99 6.55
CA MET A 10 0.91 -5.93 7.41
C MET A 10 0.03 -5.23 8.44
N TRP A 11 0.45 -4.06 8.96
CA TRP A 11 -0.42 -3.23 9.82
C TRP A 11 -1.62 -2.69 9.06
N ALA A 12 -1.39 -2.17 7.85
CA ALA A 12 -2.47 -1.67 7.00
C ALA A 12 -3.48 -2.80 6.66
N VAL A 13 -2.99 -4.00 6.36
CA VAL A 13 -3.82 -5.19 6.15
C VAL A 13 -4.67 -5.49 7.38
N GLY A 14 -4.09 -5.45 8.59
CA GLY A 14 -4.82 -5.64 9.84
C GLY A 14 -5.95 -4.61 10.03
N CYS A 15 -5.68 -3.33 9.74
CA CYS A 15 -6.67 -2.26 9.88
C CYS A 15 -7.82 -2.48 8.90
N ILE A 16 -7.52 -2.68 7.61
CA ILE A 16 -8.52 -2.91 6.58
C ILE A 16 -9.35 -4.15 6.93
N PHE A 17 -8.70 -5.23 7.36
CA PHE A 17 -9.40 -6.47 7.69
C PHE A 17 -10.34 -6.28 8.88
N ALA A 18 -9.88 -5.65 9.96
CA ALA A 18 -10.71 -5.32 11.10
C ALA A 18 -11.88 -4.39 10.72
N GLU A 19 -11.65 -3.38 9.89
CA GLU A 19 -12.68 -2.44 9.43
C GLU A 19 -13.74 -3.11 8.55
N MET A 20 -13.35 -4.06 7.71
CA MET A 20 -14.31 -4.86 6.92
C MET A 20 -15.29 -5.62 7.82
N ILE A 21 -14.82 -6.10 8.97
CA ILE A 21 -15.63 -6.84 9.96
C ILE A 21 -16.46 -5.87 10.81
N LEU A 22 -15.84 -4.81 11.31
CA LEU A 22 -16.46 -3.83 12.22
C LEU A 22 -17.44 -2.89 11.50
N ARG A 23 -17.31 -2.72 10.18
CA ARG A 23 -18.07 -1.75 9.36
C ARG A 23 -17.89 -0.28 9.80
N ARG A 24 -16.83 -0.01 10.55
CA ARG A 24 -16.37 1.30 11.02
C ARG A 24 -14.86 1.31 11.10
N GLU A 25 -14.27 2.50 11.11
CA GLU A 25 -12.83 2.71 11.32
C GLU A 25 -12.35 2.00 12.61
N LEU A 26 -11.24 1.26 12.53
CA LEU A 26 -10.62 0.62 13.70
C LEU A 26 -10.01 1.69 14.60
N PHE A 27 -9.30 2.64 13.99
CA PHE A 27 -8.63 3.75 14.68
C PHE A 27 -9.05 5.11 14.09
N PRO A 28 -10.19 5.69 14.52
CA PRO A 28 -10.75 6.92 13.94
C PRO A 28 -10.05 8.21 14.41
N GLY A 29 -8.78 8.41 14.05
CA GLY A 29 -8.07 9.66 14.34
C GLY A 29 -8.38 10.77 13.35
N ARG A 30 -8.47 12.01 13.85
CA ARG A 30 -8.69 13.23 13.03
C ARG A 30 -7.47 14.13 12.98
N SER A 31 -6.40 13.75 13.67
CA SER A 31 -5.09 14.41 13.68
C SER A 31 -4.03 13.38 14.05
N VAL A 32 -2.76 13.67 13.76
CA VAL A 32 -1.64 12.76 14.10
C VAL A 32 -1.61 12.46 15.60
N SER A 33 -1.78 13.46 16.45
CA SER A 33 -1.80 13.27 17.90
C SER A 33 -3.05 12.51 18.36
N GLY A 34 -4.21 12.76 17.76
CA GLY A 34 -5.43 12.02 18.02
C GLY A 34 -5.31 10.54 17.63
N GLN A 35 -4.73 10.26 16.47
CA GLN A 35 -4.47 8.91 15.97
C GLN A 35 -3.59 8.13 16.95
N ILE A 36 -2.48 8.72 17.39
CA ILE A 36 -1.57 8.11 18.37
C ILE A 36 -2.31 7.77 19.67
N LYS A 37 -3.05 8.74 20.23
CA LYS A 37 -3.81 8.51 21.47
C LYS A 37 -4.84 7.39 21.34
N ILE A 38 -5.54 7.32 20.20
CA ILE A 38 -6.51 6.25 19.94
C ILE A 38 -5.83 4.89 19.90
N ILE A 39 -4.69 4.77 19.22
CA ILE A 39 -3.91 3.54 19.16
C ILE A 39 -3.47 3.13 20.57
N LEU A 40 -2.92 4.05 21.37
CA LEU A 40 -2.48 3.79 22.74
C LEU A 40 -3.63 3.35 23.66
N THR A 41 -4.82 3.95 23.52
CA THR A 41 -6.01 3.55 24.30
C THR A 41 -6.46 2.12 23.99
N MET A 42 -6.21 1.61 22.79
CA MET A 42 -6.60 0.26 22.41
C MET A 42 -5.50 -0.77 22.67
N LEU A 43 -4.27 -0.46 22.27
CA LEU A 43 -3.14 -1.40 22.29
C LEU A 43 -2.26 -1.27 23.53
N GLY A 44 -2.50 -0.24 24.35
CA GLY A 44 -1.69 0.06 25.53
C GLY A 44 -0.44 0.89 25.23
N ALA A 45 0.29 1.20 26.29
CA ALA A 45 1.56 1.92 26.18
C ALA A 45 2.64 1.01 25.56
N PRO A 46 3.42 1.51 24.57
CA PRO A 46 4.50 0.73 23.98
C PRO A 46 5.63 0.51 25.00
N SER A 47 6.41 -0.55 24.77
CA SER A 47 7.57 -0.86 25.62
C SER A 47 8.65 0.22 25.51
N GLN A 48 9.56 0.28 26.50
CA GLN A 48 10.67 1.22 26.48
C GLN A 48 11.56 1.04 25.23
N LYS A 49 11.74 -0.20 24.78
CA LYS A 49 12.45 -0.52 23.52
C LYS A 49 11.87 0.29 22.35
N ILE A 50 10.56 0.25 22.16
CA ILE A 50 9.88 0.98 21.08
C ILE A 50 10.00 2.50 21.28
N LEU A 51 9.86 3.00 22.52
CA LEU A 51 10.00 4.42 22.81
C LEU A 51 11.41 4.96 22.46
N ASP A 52 12.44 4.16 22.68
CA ASP A 52 13.83 4.52 22.38
C ASP A 52 14.08 4.61 20.87
N GLU A 53 13.36 3.83 20.06
CA GLU A 53 13.42 3.85 18.59
C GLU A 53 12.73 5.08 17.96
N ILE A 54 11.83 5.75 18.70
CA ILE A 54 11.11 6.93 18.19
C ILE A 54 12.06 8.13 18.07
N ARG A 55 12.44 8.45 16.83
CA ARG A 55 13.33 9.58 16.52
C ARG A 55 12.69 10.95 16.72
N CYS A 56 11.36 11.04 16.62
CA CYS A 56 10.63 12.29 16.78
C CYS A 56 10.35 12.57 18.27
N GLU A 57 11.12 13.46 18.86
CA GLU A 57 11.01 13.83 20.28
C GLU A 57 9.60 14.32 20.67
N ARG A 58 8.92 15.06 19.78
CA ARG A 58 7.53 15.50 20.01
C ARG A 58 6.58 14.31 20.12
N THR A 59 6.77 13.28 19.29
CA THR A 59 5.96 12.05 19.32
C THR A 59 6.27 11.24 20.57
N ARG A 60 7.55 11.08 20.92
CA ARG A 60 7.97 10.39 22.15
C ARG A 60 7.32 11.02 23.38
N ARG A 61 7.48 12.34 23.56
CA ARG A 61 6.85 13.07 24.68
C ARG A 61 5.34 12.97 24.68
N LEU A 62 4.69 12.94 23.51
CA LEU A 62 3.25 12.77 23.44
C LEU A 62 2.81 11.43 24.03
N ILE A 63 3.54 10.36 23.72
CA ILE A 63 3.26 9.01 24.22
C ILE A 63 3.55 8.93 25.73
N GLU A 64 4.72 9.40 26.16
CA GLU A 64 5.12 9.40 27.59
C GLU A 64 4.13 10.20 28.45
N ASN A 65 3.70 11.38 27.99
CA ASN A 65 2.75 12.22 28.73
C ASN A 65 1.31 11.70 28.70
N PHE A 66 0.97 10.81 27.76
CA PHE A 66 -0.36 10.21 27.72
C PHE A 66 -0.57 9.22 28.87
N GLY A 67 0.52 8.63 29.37
CA GLY A 67 0.53 7.75 30.53
C GLY A 67 0.44 6.27 30.19
N ASP A 68 0.53 5.44 31.22
CA ASP A 68 0.47 3.99 31.09
C ASP A 68 -0.98 3.51 30.89
N HIS A 69 -1.21 2.71 29.87
CA HIS A 69 -2.51 2.17 29.50
C HIS A 69 -2.35 0.67 29.26
N ALA A 70 -3.23 -0.13 29.87
CA ALA A 70 -3.29 -1.55 29.57
C ALA A 70 -3.94 -1.77 28.21
N GLN A 71 -3.41 -2.75 27.46
CA GLN A 71 -4.03 -3.23 26.24
C GLN A 71 -5.46 -3.71 26.53
N ARG A 72 -6.42 -3.27 25.71
CA ARG A 72 -7.79 -3.80 25.77
C ARG A 72 -7.83 -5.21 25.19
N PRO A 73 -8.60 -6.13 25.78
CA PRO A 73 -8.79 -7.46 25.20
C PRO A 73 -9.29 -7.37 23.75
N TRP A 74 -8.66 -8.13 22.85
CA TRP A 74 -9.03 -8.13 21.43
C TRP A 74 -10.51 -8.47 21.14
N PRO A 75 -11.17 -9.40 21.87
CA PRO A 75 -12.60 -9.61 21.72
C PRO A 75 -13.45 -8.37 22.00
N GLU A 76 -13.00 -7.49 22.90
CA GLU A 76 -13.68 -6.22 23.21
C GLU A 76 -13.44 -5.18 22.12
N ILE A 77 -12.20 -5.10 21.58
CA ILE A 77 -11.86 -4.21 20.46
C ILE A 77 -12.67 -4.58 19.21
N MET A 78 -12.77 -5.88 18.94
CA MET A 78 -13.45 -6.45 17.78
C MET A 78 -14.96 -6.64 17.97
N TYR A 79 -15.51 -6.19 19.10
CA TYR A 79 -16.95 -6.26 19.34
C TYR A 79 -17.73 -5.39 18.35
N CYS A 80 -18.68 -6.02 17.64
CA CYS A 80 -19.59 -5.36 16.71
C CYS A 80 -21.03 -5.83 16.96
N ARG A 81 -21.84 -4.96 17.57
CA ARG A 81 -23.24 -5.25 17.91
C ARG A 81 -24.10 -5.61 16.70
N GLU A 82 -23.84 -4.97 15.55
CA GLU A 82 -24.57 -5.24 14.30
C GLU A 82 -24.38 -6.68 13.79
N ARG A 83 -23.36 -7.39 14.30
CA ARG A 83 -22.98 -8.75 13.89
C ARG A 83 -23.40 -9.82 14.90
N GLU A 84 -23.92 -9.44 16.06
CA GLU A 84 -24.41 -10.36 17.09
C GLU A 84 -25.49 -11.32 16.57
N ASN A 85 -26.32 -10.84 15.63
CA ASN A 85 -27.38 -11.62 14.97
C ASN A 85 -27.08 -11.94 13.48
N SER A 86 -25.84 -11.76 13.03
CA SER A 86 -25.45 -12.00 11.63
C SER A 86 -24.94 -13.43 11.45
N LEU A 87 -25.14 -13.99 10.25
CA LEU A 87 -24.64 -15.32 9.87
C LEU A 87 -23.11 -15.45 9.90
N MET A 88 -22.38 -14.33 9.94
CA MET A 88 -20.93 -14.31 9.99
C MET A 88 -20.51 -13.77 11.36
N GLN A 89 -20.42 -14.69 12.32
CA GLN A 89 -19.88 -14.43 13.65
C GLN A 89 -18.37 -14.19 13.57
N VAL A 90 -17.86 -13.33 14.46
CA VAL A 90 -16.43 -13.11 14.62
C VAL A 90 -15.85 -14.33 15.33
N SER A 91 -15.00 -15.10 14.65
CA SER A 91 -14.37 -16.30 15.24
C SER A 91 -13.11 -15.94 16.03
N ASP A 92 -12.70 -16.82 16.95
CA ASP A 92 -11.49 -16.61 17.75
C ASP A 92 -10.23 -16.61 16.86
N GLU A 93 -10.19 -17.42 15.80
CA GLU A 93 -9.07 -17.46 14.84
C GLU A 93 -8.95 -16.16 14.04
N MET A 94 -10.09 -15.52 13.74
CA MET A 94 -10.11 -14.22 13.08
C MET A 94 -9.54 -13.14 14.00
N ILE A 95 -9.99 -13.11 15.26
CA ILE A 95 -9.49 -12.17 16.27
C ILE A 95 -8.00 -12.38 16.49
N ASP A 96 -7.56 -13.63 16.59
CA ASP A 96 -6.16 -14.02 16.76
C ASP A 96 -5.30 -13.52 15.59
N LEU A 97 -5.73 -13.69 14.34
CA LEU A 97 -5.01 -13.16 13.18
C LEU A 97 -4.89 -11.63 13.24
N ILE A 98 -6.00 -10.92 13.50
CA ILE A 98 -5.99 -9.45 13.59
C ILE A 98 -5.08 -8.98 14.72
N SER A 99 -5.08 -9.68 15.86
CA SER A 99 -4.23 -9.35 16.99
C SER A 99 -2.74 -9.43 16.68
N LYS A 100 -2.35 -10.34 15.79
CA LYS A 100 -0.97 -10.54 15.33
C LYS A 100 -0.56 -9.58 14.21
N LEU A 101 -1.53 -9.09 13.42
CA LEU A 101 -1.32 -8.06 12.40
C LEU A 101 -1.16 -6.66 13.02
N ILE A 102 -1.90 -6.38 14.09
CA ILE A 102 -1.95 -5.08 14.76
C ILE A 102 -1.08 -5.10 16.02
N VAL A 103 0.22 -5.28 15.81
CA VAL A 103 1.25 -5.23 16.85
C VAL A 103 2.12 -3.99 16.62
N VAL A 104 2.39 -3.22 17.68
CA VAL A 104 3.16 -1.96 17.59
C VAL A 104 4.63 -2.23 17.28
N ASP A 105 5.24 -3.21 17.96
CA ASP A 105 6.60 -3.67 17.64
C ASP A 105 6.60 -4.32 16.26
N VAL A 106 7.53 -3.89 15.41
CA VAL A 106 7.65 -4.35 14.02
C VAL A 106 8.19 -5.78 13.98
N GLU A 107 9.06 -6.14 14.93
CA GLU A 107 9.72 -7.45 15.00
C GLU A 107 8.78 -8.55 15.51
N ASP A 108 7.81 -8.17 16.37
CA ASP A 108 6.81 -9.11 16.90
C ASP A 108 5.58 -9.23 16.00
N ARG A 109 5.44 -8.35 14.99
CA ARG A 109 4.31 -8.36 14.06
C ARG A 109 4.42 -9.54 13.10
N ILE A 110 3.31 -10.23 12.87
CA ILE A 110 3.27 -11.34 11.92
C ILE A 110 3.65 -10.86 10.51
N ASP A 111 4.54 -11.59 9.85
CA ASP A 111 4.92 -11.34 8.47
C ASP A 111 3.90 -11.95 7.49
N VAL A 112 4.11 -11.69 6.19
CA VAL A 112 3.21 -12.20 5.14
C VAL A 112 3.12 -13.72 5.18
N GLN A 113 4.25 -14.41 5.33
CA GLN A 113 4.26 -15.88 5.33
C GLN A 113 3.57 -16.45 6.56
N GLY A 114 3.79 -15.87 7.74
CA GLY A 114 3.07 -16.23 8.95
C GLY A 114 1.57 -16.02 8.81
N ALA A 115 1.14 -14.89 8.24
CA ALA A 115 -0.28 -14.61 8.03
C ALA A 115 -0.93 -15.61 7.05
N LEU A 116 -0.25 -15.95 5.96
CA LEU A 116 -0.74 -16.93 4.98
C LEU A 116 -0.85 -18.35 5.56
N ASN A 117 0.01 -18.70 6.52
CA ASN A 117 -0.02 -19.97 7.23
C ASN A 117 -0.96 -19.96 8.46
N HIS A 118 -1.62 -18.84 8.74
CA HIS A 118 -2.52 -18.73 9.88
C HIS A 118 -3.74 -19.65 9.73
N SER A 119 -4.22 -20.21 10.85
CA SER A 119 -5.38 -21.12 10.86
C SER A 119 -6.60 -20.52 10.17
N TYR A 120 -6.89 -19.24 10.43
CA TYR A 120 -7.98 -18.52 9.77
C TYR A 120 -7.88 -18.52 8.23
N ILE A 121 -6.69 -18.27 7.67
CA ILE A 121 -6.48 -18.20 6.21
C ILE A 121 -6.51 -19.61 5.62
N THR A 122 -5.81 -20.56 6.23
CA THR A 122 -5.69 -21.94 5.74
C THR A 122 -7.00 -22.74 5.83
N GLN A 123 -7.93 -22.36 6.73
CA GLN A 123 -9.29 -22.89 6.76
C GLN A 123 -10.18 -22.31 5.65
N SER A 124 -9.88 -21.10 5.19
CA SER A 124 -10.72 -20.34 4.25
C SER A 124 -10.26 -20.43 2.79
N ILE A 125 -8.97 -20.67 2.56
CA ILE A 125 -8.33 -20.67 1.25
C ILE A 125 -7.47 -21.94 1.10
N SER A 126 -7.61 -22.64 -0.02
CA SER A 126 -6.82 -23.84 -0.28
C SER A 126 -5.35 -23.50 -0.60
N ALA A 127 -4.43 -24.42 -0.27
CA ALA A 127 -3.01 -24.24 -0.59
C ALA A 127 -2.75 -24.11 -2.10
N ASP A 128 -3.59 -24.71 -2.94
CA ASP A 128 -3.45 -24.65 -4.39
C ASP A 128 -3.88 -23.29 -4.95
N GLU A 129 -4.95 -22.69 -4.41
CA GLU A 129 -5.33 -21.30 -4.73
C GLU A 129 -4.25 -20.31 -4.32
N LEU A 130 -3.60 -20.54 -3.18
CA LEU A 130 -2.50 -19.70 -2.72
C LEU A 130 -1.28 -19.80 -3.64
N ARG A 131 -0.91 -21.01 -4.09
CA ARG A 131 0.20 -21.24 -5.03
C ARG A 131 -0.11 -20.77 -6.45
N ALA A 132 -1.38 -20.73 -6.84
CA ALA A 132 -1.79 -20.28 -8.17
C ALA A 132 -1.67 -18.76 -8.37
N GLN A 133 -1.29 -18.00 -7.34
CA GLN A 133 -1.08 -16.57 -7.45
C GLN A 133 0.06 -16.26 -8.43
N LYS A 134 -0.24 -15.40 -9.41
CA LYS A 134 0.73 -15.00 -10.43
C LYS A 134 1.87 -14.23 -9.77
N THR A 135 3.08 -14.77 -9.86
CA THR A 135 4.29 -14.03 -9.51
C THR A 135 4.49 -12.89 -10.50
N CYS A 136 4.52 -11.65 -10.01
CA CYS A 136 4.94 -10.53 -10.84
C CYS A 136 6.45 -10.69 -11.12
N PRO A 137 6.88 -10.86 -12.39
CA PRO A 137 8.30 -10.84 -12.69
C PRO A 137 8.79 -9.43 -12.39
N PHE A 138 9.57 -9.27 -11.32
CA PHE A 138 10.08 -7.98 -10.90
C PHE A 138 10.82 -7.31 -12.06
N LYS A 139 10.25 -6.23 -12.58
CA LYS A 139 10.84 -5.40 -13.63
C LYS A 139 10.85 -3.94 -13.18
N VAL A 140 11.63 -3.66 -12.15
CA VAL A 140 12.03 -2.28 -11.88
C VAL A 140 13.12 -1.94 -12.91
N LYS A 141 12.78 -1.08 -13.86
CA LYS A 141 13.69 -0.68 -14.94
C LYS A 141 14.74 0.32 -14.49
N MET A 142 14.45 1.05 -13.41
CA MET A 142 15.32 2.07 -12.84
C MET A 142 15.03 2.15 -11.35
N ASP A 143 16.07 2.07 -10.52
CA ASP A 143 15.91 2.17 -9.07
C ASP A 143 15.58 3.61 -8.63
N MET A 144 15.00 3.75 -7.44
CA MET A 144 14.56 5.05 -6.92
C MET A 144 15.71 6.05 -6.74
N ALA A 145 16.90 5.59 -6.35
CA ALA A 145 18.04 6.47 -6.14
C ALA A 145 18.51 7.09 -7.47
N ALA A 146 18.50 6.31 -8.54
CA ALA A 146 18.80 6.79 -9.89
C ALA A 146 17.73 7.77 -10.37
N VAL A 147 16.45 7.54 -10.06
CA VAL A 147 15.35 8.46 -10.39
C VAL A 147 15.54 9.82 -9.71
N GLU A 148 15.96 9.85 -8.45
CA GLU A 148 16.18 11.10 -7.69
C GLU A 148 17.30 11.98 -8.27
N THR A 149 18.22 11.39 -9.03
CA THR A 149 19.31 12.13 -9.69
C THR A 149 18.92 12.75 -11.02
N LEU A 150 17.76 12.40 -11.58
CA LEU A 150 17.32 12.88 -12.88
C LEU A 150 16.88 14.35 -12.84
N THR A 151 17.21 15.08 -13.89
CA THR A 151 16.57 16.36 -14.18
C THR A 151 15.11 16.15 -14.59
N HIS A 152 14.31 17.21 -14.52
CA HIS A 152 12.92 17.19 -14.97
C HIS A 152 12.78 16.67 -16.42
N GLN A 153 13.68 17.08 -17.32
CA GLN A 153 13.65 16.67 -18.73
C GLN A 153 13.99 15.19 -18.89
N GLU A 154 14.98 14.68 -18.17
CA GLU A 154 15.36 13.26 -18.22
C GLU A 154 14.29 12.36 -17.60
N LEU A 155 13.68 12.78 -16.49
CA LEU A 155 12.55 12.09 -15.88
C LEU A 155 11.37 12.02 -16.86
N THR A 156 11.03 13.14 -17.50
CA THR A 156 9.97 13.17 -18.51
C THR A 156 10.27 12.22 -19.67
N GLN A 157 11.51 12.16 -20.13
CA GLN A 157 11.91 11.22 -21.18
C GLN A 157 11.85 9.77 -20.73
N ALA A 158 12.31 9.46 -19.51
CA ALA A 158 12.25 8.12 -18.94
C ALA A 158 10.80 7.62 -18.83
N LEU A 159 9.89 8.45 -18.30
CA LEU A 159 8.46 8.15 -18.24
C LEU A 159 7.85 7.92 -19.64
N ASN A 160 8.18 8.78 -20.61
CA ASN A 160 7.70 8.61 -21.98
C ASN A 160 8.19 7.31 -22.64
N ARG A 161 9.45 6.90 -22.38
CA ARG A 161 9.96 5.60 -22.86
C ARG A 161 9.23 4.44 -22.19
N ASP A 162 8.93 4.55 -20.90
CA ASP A 162 8.23 3.51 -20.17
C ASP A 162 6.81 3.28 -20.68
N VAL A 163 6.04 4.34 -20.90
CA VAL A 163 4.70 4.26 -21.51
C VAL A 163 4.77 3.56 -22.87
N ARG A 164 5.66 4.02 -23.76
CA ARG A 164 5.79 3.43 -25.11
C ARG A 164 6.18 1.95 -25.08
N SER A 165 7.08 1.56 -24.17
CA SER A 165 7.48 0.16 -24.03
C SER A 165 6.37 -0.74 -23.49
N ALA A 166 5.47 -0.19 -22.68
CA ALA A 166 4.30 -0.92 -22.19
C ALA A 166 3.32 -1.18 -23.35
N ASP A 167 3.05 -0.18 -24.19
CA ASP A 167 2.20 -0.34 -25.38
C ASP A 167 2.73 -1.44 -26.32
N CYS A 168 4.04 -1.43 -26.62
CA CYS A 168 4.66 -2.48 -27.44
C CYS A 168 4.52 -3.89 -26.83
N SER A 169 4.54 -4.02 -25.49
CA SER A 169 4.35 -5.31 -24.82
C SER A 169 2.91 -5.82 -24.92
N ILE A 170 1.92 -4.93 -24.93
CA ILE A 170 0.50 -5.27 -25.09
C ILE A 170 0.25 -5.79 -26.52
N TYR A 171 0.78 -5.12 -27.54
CA TYR A 171 0.62 -5.55 -28.93
C TYR A 171 1.34 -6.87 -29.26
N ALA A 172 2.49 -7.15 -28.63
CA ALA A 172 3.21 -8.41 -28.82
C ALA A 172 2.48 -9.62 -28.22
N VAL A 173 1.76 -9.45 -27.09
CA VAL A 173 0.97 -10.53 -26.47
C VAL A 173 -0.25 -10.90 -27.32
N HIS A 174 -0.82 -9.95 -28.07
CA HIS A 174 -1.94 -10.22 -28.97
C HIS A 174 -1.56 -10.91 -30.29
N SER A 175 -0.27 -10.97 -30.65
CA SER A 175 0.20 -11.64 -31.88
C SER A 175 0.70 -13.08 -31.67
N GLY A 176 0.69 -13.59 -30.44
CA GLY A 176 1.20 -14.93 -30.08
C GLY A 176 0.23 -16.10 -30.33
N GLY A 177 -0.63 -16.00 -31.35
CA GLY A 177 -1.67 -16.99 -31.64
C GLY A 177 -1.96 -17.19 -33.12
N SER A 178 -0.95 -17.42 -33.95
CA SER A 178 -1.05 -18.27 -35.16
C SER A 178 0.35 -18.51 -35.74
N GLU A 179 0.68 -19.77 -36.02
CA GLU A 179 1.83 -20.15 -36.84
C GLU A 179 1.75 -19.51 -38.23
N GLY A 180 2.89 -19.05 -38.76
CA GLY A 180 3.05 -18.81 -40.21
C GLY A 180 3.86 -17.58 -40.64
N SER A 181 5.16 -17.81 -40.92
CA SER A 181 5.98 -17.16 -41.95
C SER A 181 6.31 -15.64 -41.91
N LYS A 182 7.59 -15.37 -41.64
CA LYS A 182 8.51 -14.36 -42.25
C LYS A 182 7.95 -12.98 -42.64
N ASN A 183 8.40 -11.91 -41.96
CA ASN A 183 9.51 -11.08 -42.42
C ASN A 183 9.87 -9.99 -41.40
N SER A 184 11.17 -9.79 -41.25
CA SER A 184 11.83 -8.69 -40.56
C SER A 184 11.47 -7.34 -41.17
N THR A 185 11.06 -6.39 -40.34
CA THR A 185 11.23 -4.96 -40.66
C THR A 185 11.60 -4.21 -39.37
N GLU A 186 12.84 -3.73 -39.35
CA GLU A 186 13.35 -2.73 -38.41
C GLU A 186 12.45 -1.49 -38.43
N CYS A 187 12.09 -0.98 -37.26
CA CYS A 187 11.46 0.33 -37.16
C CYS A 187 12.53 1.35 -36.82
N SER A 188 13.18 1.90 -37.85
CA SER A 188 13.94 3.14 -37.75
C SER A 188 13.22 4.26 -38.50
N SER A 189 12.91 5.31 -37.75
CA SER A 189 13.02 6.73 -38.09
C SER A 189 12.12 7.34 -39.18
N ALA A 190 11.44 8.43 -38.83
CA ALA A 190 11.26 9.58 -39.72
C ALA A 190 11.00 10.87 -38.92
N GLU A 191 11.99 11.75 -38.90
CA GLU A 191 11.81 13.20 -38.85
C GLU A 191 11.23 13.66 -40.20
N SER A 192 10.40 14.72 -40.22
CA SER A 192 10.57 15.91 -41.07
C SER A 192 9.33 16.84 -41.03
N GLU A 193 9.59 18.09 -41.38
CA GLU A 193 8.93 19.34 -40.97
C GLU A 193 7.77 19.85 -41.85
N GLU A 194 7.07 20.82 -41.26
CA GLU A 194 6.46 22.05 -41.83
C GLU A 194 5.20 22.04 -42.74
N GLY A 195 4.27 22.93 -42.36
CA GLY A 195 3.11 23.37 -43.15
C GLY A 195 2.31 24.46 -42.42
N SER A 196 2.57 25.71 -42.80
CA SER A 196 2.03 26.98 -42.27
C SER A 196 0.50 27.19 -42.36
N GLY A 197 -0.08 27.90 -41.39
CA GLY A 197 -1.43 28.49 -41.46
C GLY A 197 -1.74 29.42 -40.27
N THR A 198 -2.37 30.57 -40.55
CA THR A 198 -2.29 31.85 -39.82
C THR A 198 -3.35 32.14 -38.73
N ARG A 199 -2.89 32.75 -37.62
CA ARG A 199 -3.38 33.93 -36.84
C ARG A 199 -4.82 34.00 -36.24
N SER A 200 -4.86 34.55 -35.00
CA SER A 200 -5.99 35.04 -34.16
C SER A 200 -6.40 34.01 -33.09
N GLU A 201 -6.51 34.26 -31.77
CA GLU A 201 -6.72 35.49 -31.00
C GLU A 201 -6.35 35.23 -29.52
N PHE A 202 -5.81 36.24 -28.83
CA PHE A 202 -5.52 36.25 -27.39
C PHE A 202 -6.81 36.53 -26.60
N GLY A 203 -7.07 35.83 -25.49
CA GLY A 203 -8.17 36.22 -24.60
C GLY A 203 -8.53 35.26 -23.46
N GLY A 204 -7.62 35.16 -22.47
CA GLY A 204 -7.91 34.97 -21.03
C GLY A 204 -8.96 33.96 -20.56
N MET A 205 -8.49 32.93 -19.83
CA MET A 205 -9.24 32.37 -18.71
C MET A 205 -8.31 31.88 -17.59
N SER A 206 -8.74 32.18 -16.37
CA SER A 206 -8.04 32.28 -15.09
C SER A 206 -7.46 30.99 -14.49
N PRO A 207 -6.53 31.10 -13.53
CA PRO A 207 -5.97 29.98 -12.79
C PRO A 207 -6.92 29.48 -11.70
N ILE A 208 -7.09 28.16 -11.58
CA ILE A 208 -7.60 27.51 -10.36
C ILE A 208 -6.37 27.11 -9.53
N MET A 209 -6.14 27.89 -8.48
CA MET A 209 -5.19 27.62 -7.40
C MET A 209 -5.98 27.48 -6.10
N THR A 210 -5.41 26.73 -5.14
CA THR A 210 -5.84 26.47 -3.73
C THR A 210 -6.57 25.12 -3.59
N ALA A 211 -5.89 23.97 -3.46
CA ALA A 211 -4.92 23.53 -2.44
C ALA A 211 -5.50 23.49 -1.02
N LEU A 212 -5.85 22.27 -0.59
CA LEU A 212 -5.99 21.81 0.79
C LEU A 212 -4.61 21.54 1.40
#